data_AF-A0A9E4B9D6-F1
#
_entry.id   AF-A0A9E4B9D6-F1
#
_cell.length_a   1.000
_cell.length_b   1.000
_cell.length_c   1.000
_cell.angle_alpha   90.00
_cell.angle_beta   90.00
_cell.angle_gamma   90.00
#
_symmetry.space_group_name_H-M   'P 1'
#
loop_
_entity.id
_entity.type
_entity.pdbx_description
1 polymer ?
#
loop_
_entity_poly.entity_id
_entity_poly.type
_entity_poly.pdbx_seq_one_letter_code
_entity_poly.pdbx_strand_id
1 'polypeptide(L)'
;MNRATRPVQHFSDDYLSRCRDLSPDDIVRFLEDFKRIHRTTQRGSRLISIKVPEALLAAFKIQARLRGVRYQTQIKALMRSWLEEAAPTGPPTPDAGVRQ
;
A
#
# COMPACT_ATOMS: atom_id res chain seq x y z
N MET A 1 27.67 -7.67 15.05
CA MET A 1 26.61 -6.65 15.21
C MET A 1 26.67 -5.69 14.03
N ASN A 2 25.71 -5.74 13.10
CA ASN A 2 25.63 -4.79 11.98
C ASN A 2 24.81 -3.56 12.41
N ARG A 3 25.45 -2.39 12.53
CA ARG A 3 24.73 -1.11 12.66
C ARG A 3 24.26 -0.71 11.26
N ALA A 4 22.94 -0.72 11.03
CA ALA A 4 22.37 -0.17 9.81
C ALA A 4 22.70 1.33 9.74
N THR A 5 23.45 1.74 8.72
CA THR A 5 23.78 3.14 8.42
C THR A 5 22.47 3.85 8.08
N ARG A 6 21.94 4.62 9.03
CA ARG A 6 20.76 5.46 8.77
C ARG A 6 21.17 6.52 7.74
N PRO A 7 20.45 6.67 6.62
CA PRO A 7 20.73 7.77 5.71
C PRO A 7 20.58 9.08 6.47
N VAL A 8 21.67 9.84 6.56
CA VAL A 8 21.67 11.16 7.19
C VAL A 8 21.16 12.15 6.14
N GLN A 9 20.04 12.79 6.43
CA GLN A 9 19.52 13.86 5.59
C GLN A 9 20.26 15.16 5.92
N HIS A 10 20.87 15.77 4.91
CA HIS A 10 21.51 17.07 5.03
C HIS A 10 20.56 18.17 4.58
N PHE A 11 20.47 19.24 5.38
CA PHE A 11 19.70 20.44 5.04
C PHE A 11 20.63 21.63 4.97
N SER A 12 20.36 22.55 4.04
CA SER A 12 21.13 23.80 3.94
C SER A 12 20.70 24.79 5.00
N ASP A 13 21.60 25.72 5.36
CA ASP A 13 21.31 26.77 6.33
C ASP A 13 20.16 27.67 5.86
N ASP A 14 20.08 27.98 4.56
CA ASP A 14 18.97 28.73 3.95
C ASP A 14 17.62 28.02 4.07
N TYR A 15 17.62 26.69 4.04
CA TYR A 15 16.41 25.91 4.27
C TYR A 15 15.98 25.99 5.74
N LEU A 16 16.93 25.82 6.66
CA LEU A 16 16.65 25.90 8.09
C LEU A 16 16.19 27.29 8.52
N SER A 17 16.72 28.36 7.90
CA SER A 17 16.29 29.73 8.15
C SER A 17 14.82 29.92 7.78
N ARG A 18 14.41 29.49 6.58
CA ARG A 18 13.01 29.53 6.13
C ARG A 18 12.07 28.71 7.02
N CYS A 19 12.54 27.61 7.59
CA CYS A 19 11.74 26.82 8.54
C CYS A 19 11.44 27.56 9.86
N ARG A 20 12.30 28.51 10.27
CA ARG A 20 12.08 29.30 11.50
C ARG A 20 10.98 30.35 11.35
N ASP A 21 10.73 30.79 10.11
CA ASP A 21 9.73 31.80 9.78
C ASP A 21 8.36 31.20 9.41
N LEU A 22 8.19 29.88 9.50
CA LEU A 22 6.92 29.22 9.19
C LEU A 22 5.84 29.61 10.19
N SER A 23 4.68 30.01 9.68
CA SER A 23 3.52 30.26 10.53
C SER A 23 2.96 28.94 11.10
N PRO A 24 2.25 28.97 12.23
CA PRO A 24 1.54 27.80 12.75
C PRO A 24 0.63 27.13 11.72
N ASP A 25 -0.04 27.91 10.86
CA ASP A 25 -0.92 27.40 9.82
C ASP A 25 -0.17 26.66 8.71
N ASP A 26 1.03 27.13 8.37
CA ASP A 26 1.91 26.45 7.40
C ASP A 26 2.42 25.11 7.94
N ILE A 27 2.71 25.05 9.24
CA ILE A 27 3.12 23.81 9.93
C ILE A 27 1.96 22.80 9.91
N VAL A 28 0.74 23.23 10.25
CA VAL A 28 -0.44 22.36 10.24
C VAL A 28 -0.72 21.83 8.83
N ARG A 29 -0.68 22.72 7.83
CA ARG A 29 -0.87 22.34 6.42
C ARG A 29 0.17 21.32 5.97
N PHE A 30 1.45 21.54 6.29
CA PHE A 30 2.52 20.59 6.00
C PHE A 30 2.27 19.21 6.63
N LEU A 31 1.84 19.16 7.89
CA LEU A 31 1.58 17.89 8.58
C LEU A 31 0.39 17.15 7.98
N GLU A 32 -0.66 17.85 7.56
CA GLU A 32 -1.81 17.22 6.90
C GLU A 32 -1.46 16.71 5.50
N ASP A 33 -0.69 17.48 4.72
CA ASP A 33 -0.20 17.05 3.41
C ASP A 33 0.75 15.85 3.54
N PHE A 34 1.66 15.89 4.51
CA PHE A 34 2.57 14.78 4.82
C PHE A 34 1.81 13.51 5.20
N LYS A 35 0.80 13.63 6.07
CA LYS A 35 -0.08 12.50 6.41
C LYS A 35 -0.82 11.98 5.19
N ARG A 36 -1.35 12.84 4.32
CA ARG A 36 -2.07 12.43 3.10
C ARG A 36 -1.15 11.68 2.13
N ILE A 37 0.07 12.16 1.93
CA ILE A 37 1.09 11.50 1.10
C ILE A 37 1.47 10.13 1.69
N HIS A 38 1.48 9.98 3.01
CA HIS A 38 1.89 8.73 3.67
C HIS A 38 0.73 7.77 3.99
N ARG A 39 -0.53 8.22 3.96
CA ARG A 39 -1.71 7.33 4.06
C ARG A 39 -1.83 6.36 2.88
N THR A 40 -1.26 6.70 1.72
CA THR A 40 -1.22 5.83 0.53
C THR A 40 -0.04 4.85 0.53
N THR A 41 0.72 4.75 1.62
CA THR A 41 1.77 3.73 1.72
C THR A 41 1.07 2.38 1.81
N GLN A 42 0.80 1.77 0.64
CA GLN A 42 0.39 0.39 0.55
C GLN A 42 1.36 -0.40 1.40
N ARG A 43 0.84 -1.13 2.40
CA ARG A 43 1.65 -2.05 3.19
C ARG A 43 2.43 -2.88 2.19
N GLY A 44 3.76 -2.86 2.29
CA GLY A 44 4.62 -3.56 1.35
C GLY A 44 4.20 -5.02 1.19
N SER A 45 4.46 -5.60 0.01
CA SER A 45 4.19 -7.01 -0.22
C SER A 45 4.98 -7.86 0.79
N ARG A 46 4.29 -8.69 1.57
CA ARG A 46 4.92 -9.69 2.44
C ARG A 46 5.07 -10.98 1.65
N LEU A 47 6.26 -11.58 1.69
CA LEU A 47 6.46 -12.93 1.17
C LEU A 47 5.69 -13.91 2.05
N ILE A 48 4.98 -14.81 1.40
CA ILE A 48 4.32 -15.95 2.02
C ILE A 48 4.94 -17.22 1.46
N SER A 49 5.06 -18.24 2.31
CA SER A 49 5.42 -19.59 1.87
C SER A 49 4.16 -20.44 1.86
N ILE A 50 3.89 -21.09 0.74
CA ILE A 50 2.76 -22.01 0.56
C ILE A 50 3.29 -23.31 -0.07
N LYS A 51 2.87 -24.46 0.46
CA LYS A 51 3.16 -25.76 -0.15
C LYS A 51 2.10 -26.06 -1.20
N VAL A 52 2.55 -26.38 -2.42
CA VAL A 52 1.69 -26.70 -3.56
C VAL A 52 2.28 -27.92 -4.26
N PRO A 53 1.46 -28.88 -4.74
CA PRO A 53 1.97 -29.99 -5.54
C PRO A 53 2.78 -29.52 -6.75
N GLU A 54 3.93 -30.15 -7.00
CA GLU A 54 4.87 -29.72 -8.03
C GLU A 54 4.26 -29.73 -9.43
N ALA A 55 3.55 -30.82 -9.77
CA ALA A 55 2.87 -30.96 -11.06
C ALA A 55 1.86 -29.83 -11.30
N LEU A 56 1.13 -29.43 -10.25
CA LEU A 56 0.16 -28.34 -10.33
C LEU A 56 0.86 -26.99 -10.56
N LEU A 57 1.94 -26.72 -9.82
CA LEU A 57 2.71 -25.48 -9.99
C LEU A 57 3.35 -25.40 -11.38
N ALA A 58 3.85 -26.51 -11.91
CA ALA A 58 4.40 -26.59 -13.26
C ALA A 58 3.33 -26.29 -14.33
N ALA A 59 2.19 -26.96 -14.26
CA ALA A 59 1.07 -26.74 -15.18
C ALA A 59 0.57 -25.29 -15.12
N PHE A 60 0.45 -24.73 -13.91
CA PHE A 60 0.02 -23.35 -13.69
C PHE A 60 0.99 -22.33 -14.31
N LYS A 61 2.31 -22.54 -14.14
CA LYS A 61 3.34 -21.69 -14.76
C LYS A 61 3.27 -21.73 -16.28
N ILE A 62 3.06 -22.90 -16.87
CA ILE A 62 2.92 -23.07 -18.33
C ILE A 62 1.68 -22.29 -18.82
N GLN A 63 0.53 -22.46 -18.16
CA GLN A 63 -0.69 -21.75 -18.53
C GLN A 63 -0.56 -20.23 -18.41
N ALA A 64 0.04 -19.73 -17.33
CA ALA A 64 0.29 -18.29 -17.17
C ALA A 64 1.15 -17.75 -18.32
N ARG A 65 2.22 -18.47 -18.69
CA ARG A 65 3.09 -18.11 -19.81
C ARG A 65 2.35 -18.09 -21.14
N LEU A 66 1.50 -19.09 -21.43
CA LEU A 66 0.69 -19.13 -22.65
C LEU A 66 -0.27 -17.94 -22.75
N ARG A 67 -0.72 -17.41 -21.61
CA ARG A 67 -1.57 -16.22 -21.50
C ARG A 67 -0.78 -14.90 -21.45
N GLY A 68 0.55 -14.94 -21.59
CA GLY A 68 1.40 -13.75 -21.56
C GLY A 68 1.54 -13.08 -20.19
N VAL A 69 1.20 -13.77 -19.10
CA VAL A 69 1.28 -13.22 -17.74
C VAL A 69 2.28 -13.98 -16.86
N ARG A 70 2.94 -13.27 -15.93
CA ARG A 70 3.77 -13.94 -14.91
C ARG A 70 2.87 -14.72 -13.95
N TYR A 71 3.25 -15.93 -13.57
CA TYR A 71 2.42 -16.78 -12.70
C TYR A 71 2.14 -16.12 -11.34
N GLN A 72 3.08 -15.33 -10.77
CA GLN A 72 2.81 -14.59 -9.53
C GLN A 72 1.74 -13.52 -9.71
N THR A 73 1.66 -12.89 -10.89
CA THR A 73 0.59 -11.94 -11.21
C THR A 73 -0.76 -12.64 -11.24
N GLN A 74 -0.81 -13.85 -11.82
CA GLN A 74 -2.03 -14.66 -11.83
C GLN A 74 -2.46 -15.08 -10.42
N ILE A 75 -1.52 -15.47 -9.55
CA ILE A 75 -1.82 -15.77 -8.13
C ILE A 75 -2.45 -14.55 -7.46
N LYS A 76 -1.87 -13.36 -7.62
CA LYS A 76 -2.43 -12.12 -7.06
C LYS A 76 -3.80 -11.75 -7.64
N ALA A 77 -4.07 -12.10 -8.89
CA ALA A 77 -5.37 -11.88 -9.52
C ALA A 77 -6.43 -12.81 -8.91
N LEU A 78 -6.11 -14.11 -8.77
CA LEU A 78 -6.99 -15.09 -8.13
C LEU A 78 -7.29 -14.73 -6.67
N MET A 79 -6.29 -14.29 -5.92
CA MET A 79 -6.50 -13.85 -4.54
C MET A 79 -7.46 -12.65 -4.45
N ARG A 80 -7.39 -11.72 -5.41
CA ARG A 80 -8.28 -10.55 -5.46
C ARG A 80 -9.70 -10.94 -5.83
N SER A 81 -9.87 -11.68 -6.93
CA SER A 81 -11.20 -12.11 -7.37
C SER A 81 -11.93 -12.90 -6.29
N TRP A 82 -11.22 -13.79 -5.59
CA TRP A 82 -11.79 -14.55 -4.49
C TRP A 82 -12.30 -13.68 -3.33
N LEU A 83 -11.59 -12.59 -3.00
CA LEU A 83 -12.03 -11.65 -1.95
C LEU A 83 -13.19 -10.75 -2.41
N GLU A 84 -13.19 -10.34 -3.67
CA GLU A 84 -14.22 -9.49 -4.27
C GLU A 84 -15.55 -10.24 -4.42
N GLU A 85 -15.50 -11.52 -4.79
CA GLU A 85 -16.67 -12.41 -4.83
C GLU A 85 -17.24 -12.69 -3.43
N ALA A 86 -16.38 -12.72 -2.39
CA ALA A 86 -16.77 -12.99 -1.01
C ALA A 86 -17.32 -11.75 -0.27
N ALA A 87 -17.23 -10.56 -0.86
CA ALA A 87 -17.76 -9.35 -0.24
C ALA A 87 -19.30 -9.33 -0.38
N PRO A 88 -20.07 -9.31 0.73
CA PRO A 88 -21.50 -9.03 0.63
C PRO A 88 -21.66 -7.62 0.03
N THR A 89 -22.33 -7.53 -1.11
CA THR A 89 -22.79 -6.28 -1.72
C THR A 89 -23.86 -5.65 -0.84
N GLY A 90 -23.44 -4.93 0.20
CA GLY A 90 -24.31 -4.06 1.00
C GLY A 90 -23.89 -2.61 0.81
N PRO A 91 -24.78 -1.70 0.35
CA PRO A 91 -24.49 -0.28 0.45
C PRO A 91 -24.46 0.14 1.94
N PRO A 92 -23.63 1.11 2.35
CA PRO A 92 -23.85 1.79 3.62
C PRO A 92 -25.22 2.47 3.53
N THR A 93 -26.19 1.99 4.31
CA THR A 93 -27.44 2.72 4.53
C THR A 93 -27.04 4.07 5.14
N PRO A 94 -27.32 5.21 4.50
CA PRO A 94 -27.19 6.49 5.17
C PRO A 94 -28.20 6.49 6.31
N ASP A 95 -27.68 6.62 7.53
CA ASP A 95 -28.46 6.84 8.73
C ASP A 95 -29.39 8.04 8.46
N ALA A 96 -30.67 7.74 8.24
CA ALA A 96 -31.68 8.74 7.98
C ALA A 96 -31.81 9.56 9.26
N GLY A 97 -31.39 10.82 9.18
CA GLY A 97 -31.47 11.77 10.27
C GLY A 97 -32.80 11.69 11.02
N VAL A 98 -32.73 11.24 12.26
CA VAL A 98 -33.78 11.49 13.24
C VAL A 98 -33.63 12.95 13.63
N ARG A 99 -34.46 13.77 12.99
CA ARG A 99 -34.85 15.08 13.52
C ARG A 99 -35.46 14.85 14.90
N GLN A 100 -34.94 15.55 15.91
CA GLN A 100 -35.76 16.07 17.00
C GLN A 100 -35.67 17.58 16.94
#